data_AF-A0A8T4U444-F1
#
_entry.id   AF-A0A8T4U444-F1
#
_cell.length_a   1.000
_cell.length_b   1.000
_cell.length_c   1.000
_cell.angle_alpha   90.00
_cell.angle_beta   90.00
_cell.angle_gamma   90.00
#
_symmetry.space_group_name_H-M   'P 1'
#
loop_
_entity.id
_entity.type
_entity.pdbx_description
1 polymer ?
#
loop_
_entity_poly.entity_id
_entity_poly.type
_entity_poly.pdbx_seq_one_letter_code
_entity_poly.pdbx_strand_id
1 'polypeptide(L)'
;MRCTNCSKESEISIASNPFCKSCMVDLVEKRIRKFIRAANYLKKEDRVLVIGKFADKVIKGIVKGLPLKIKIKEDMGFNDDPKGFIERLNKEEHEYDKIILPWTAEHECCLFLEQMLGKEADFSILGNTIRQKYIKLFRPLQEQELEIFAAAKGFSFQRRKKDIYTNILDTMDRKYPESRFSLLKSIDDLAVALDKR
;
A
#
# COMPACT_ATOMS: atom_id res chain seq x y z
N MET A 1 23.94 -16.16 -2.10
CA MET A 1 23.26 -16.60 -0.86
C MET A 1 22.16 -17.60 -1.22
N ARG A 2 21.60 -18.38 -0.28
CA ARG A 2 20.52 -19.36 -0.56
C ARG A 2 19.16 -18.83 -0.10
N CYS A 3 18.12 -19.02 -0.91
CA CYS A 3 16.76 -18.63 -0.63
C CYS A 3 16.23 -19.33 0.62
N THR A 4 15.65 -18.57 1.55
CA THR A 4 15.10 -19.07 2.82
C THR A 4 13.97 -20.09 2.61
N ASN A 5 13.16 -19.94 1.55
CA ASN A 5 12.01 -20.80 1.31
C ASN A 5 12.30 -22.06 0.48
N CYS A 6 13.20 -21.99 -0.50
CA CYS A 6 13.39 -23.07 -1.46
C CYS A 6 14.85 -23.47 -1.68
N SER A 7 15.78 -22.89 -0.92
CA SER A 7 17.23 -23.14 -0.98
C SER A 7 17.94 -22.87 -2.31
N LYS A 8 17.22 -22.40 -3.34
CA LYS A 8 17.78 -21.95 -4.62
C LYS A 8 18.69 -20.74 -4.44
N GLU A 9 19.52 -20.46 -5.44
CA GLU A 9 20.33 -19.25 -5.46
C GLU A 9 19.47 -17.99 -5.35
N SER A 10 19.98 -17.03 -4.58
CA SER A 10 19.28 -15.82 -4.19
C SER A 10 20.22 -14.63 -4.30
N GLU A 11 19.74 -13.59 -4.96
CA GLU A 11 20.39 -12.29 -5.11
C GLU A 11 19.60 -11.18 -4.39
N ILE A 12 18.36 -11.47 -3.98
CA ILE A 12 17.43 -10.52 -3.37
C ILE A 12 17.41 -10.77 -1.85
N SER A 13 17.42 -9.68 -1.08
CA SER A 13 17.26 -9.73 0.38
C SER A 13 16.13 -8.81 0.82
N ILE A 14 15.24 -9.32 1.68
CA ILE A 14 14.16 -8.57 2.32
C ILE A 14 14.32 -8.72 3.83
N ALA A 15 14.46 -7.61 4.56
CA ALA A 15 14.72 -7.61 6.00
C ALA A 15 15.86 -8.57 6.39
N SER A 16 16.96 -8.52 5.65
CA SER A 16 18.15 -9.38 5.79
C SER A 16 17.94 -10.86 5.47
N ASN A 17 16.75 -11.29 5.06
CA ASN A 17 16.47 -12.66 4.66
C ASN A 17 16.61 -12.83 3.13
N PRO A 18 17.42 -13.79 2.66
CA PRO A 18 17.60 -14.07 1.24
C PRO A 18 16.37 -14.74 0.62
N PHE A 19 15.92 -14.26 -0.55
CA PHE A 19 14.88 -14.89 -1.35
C PHE A 19 15.24 -14.96 -2.85
N CYS A 20 14.94 -16.09 -3.49
CA CYS A 20 14.94 -16.12 -4.94
C CYS A 20 13.76 -15.33 -5.50
N LYS A 21 13.84 -14.94 -6.78
CA LYS A 21 12.81 -14.14 -7.47
C LYS A 21 11.39 -14.68 -7.32
N SER A 22 11.20 -16.00 -7.48
CA SER A 22 9.86 -16.61 -7.39
C SER A 22 9.29 -16.57 -5.97
N CYS A 23 10.10 -16.96 -4.97
CA CYS A 23 9.65 -16.97 -3.57
C CYS A 23 9.36 -15.56 -3.04
N MET A 24 10.12 -14.55 -3.50
CA MET A 24 9.83 -13.15 -3.17
C MET A 24 8.48 -12.71 -3.76
N VAL A 25 8.25 -12.99 -5.04
CA VAL A 25 6.96 -12.70 -5.70
C VAL A 25 5.80 -13.36 -4.96
N ASP A 26 5.94 -14.64 -4.62
CA ASP A 26 4.91 -15.41 -3.91
C ASP A 26 4.64 -14.84 -2.50
N LEU A 27 5.69 -14.43 -1.79
CA LEU A 27 5.59 -13.82 -0.46
C LEU A 27 4.80 -12.51 -0.53
N VAL A 28 5.16 -11.62 -1.46
CA VAL A 28 4.51 -10.31 -1.64
C VAL A 28 3.05 -10.50 -2.05
N GLU A 29 2.77 -11.33 -3.06
CA GLU A 29 1.38 -11.60 -3.48
C GLU A 29 0.55 -12.21 -2.35
N LYS A 30 1.14 -13.09 -1.53
CA LYS A 30 0.46 -13.67 -0.36
C LYS A 30 0.10 -12.60 0.68
N ARG A 31 1.00 -11.63 0.93
CA ARG A 31 0.74 -10.49 1.84
C ARG A 31 -0.41 -9.62 1.33
N ILE A 32 -0.38 -9.20 0.07
CA ILE A 32 -1.44 -8.38 -0.52
C ILE A 32 -2.77 -9.16 -0.54
N ARG A 33 -2.75 -10.45 -0.90
CA ARG A 33 -3.95 -11.30 -0.87
C ARG A 33 -4.54 -11.44 0.53
N LYS A 34 -3.70 -11.62 1.55
CA LYS A 34 -4.13 -11.68 2.97
C LYS A 34 -4.77 -10.36 3.38
N PHE A 35 -4.14 -9.24 3.02
CA PHE A 35 -4.64 -7.89 3.30
C PHE A 35 -6.03 -7.66 2.70
N ILE A 36 -6.22 -7.97 1.41
CA ILE A 36 -7.51 -7.80 0.73
C ILE A 36 -8.61 -8.69 1.34
N ARG A 37 -8.28 -9.94 1.65
CA ARG A 37 -9.24 -10.91 2.19
C ARG A 37 -9.63 -10.61 3.64
N ALA A 38 -8.69 -10.20 4.48
CA ALA A 38 -8.93 -9.96 5.89
C ALA A 38 -9.98 -8.86 6.12
N ALA A 39 -10.01 -7.85 5.25
CA ALA A 39 -10.96 -6.75 5.33
C ALA A 39 -12.21 -6.94 4.47
N ASN A 40 -12.34 -8.07 3.76
CA ASN A 40 -13.44 -8.36 2.83
C ASN A 40 -13.73 -7.20 1.86
N TYR A 41 -12.68 -6.58 1.32
CA TYR A 41 -12.80 -5.31 0.60
C TYR A 41 -13.59 -5.39 -0.71
N LEU A 42 -13.62 -6.56 -1.35
CA LEU A 42 -14.13 -6.76 -2.71
C LEU A 42 -15.23 -7.83 -2.72
N LYS A 43 -16.37 -7.50 -3.32
CA LYS A 43 -17.50 -8.40 -3.54
C LYS A 43 -17.66 -8.70 -5.03
N LYS A 44 -18.47 -9.72 -5.35
CA LYS A 44 -18.82 -10.02 -6.73
C LYS A 44 -19.54 -8.82 -7.36
N GLU A 45 -19.20 -8.51 -8.61
CA GLU A 45 -19.80 -7.47 -9.44
C GLU A 45 -19.53 -6.02 -9.04
N ASP A 46 -18.69 -5.78 -8.01
CA ASP A 46 -18.25 -4.43 -7.64
C ASP A 46 -17.66 -3.69 -8.86
N ARG A 47 -18.04 -2.42 -9.01
CA ARG A 47 -17.38 -1.47 -9.91
C ARG A 47 -16.16 -0.93 -9.21
N VAL A 48 -14.99 -1.34 -9.71
CA VAL A 48 -13.71 -1.04 -9.10
C VAL A 48 -12.92 -0.11 -9.99
N LEU A 49 -12.58 1.07 -9.48
CA LEU A 49 -11.59 1.94 -10.11
C LEU A 49 -10.20 1.56 -9.60
N VAL A 50 -9.23 1.37 -10.51
CA VAL A 50 -7.84 1.08 -10.15
C VAL A 50 -6.95 2.20 -10.63
N ILE A 51 -6.17 2.78 -9.72
CA ILE A 51 -5.23 3.84 -10.02
C ILE A 51 -3.86 3.22 -10.33
N GLY A 52 -3.38 3.46 -11.55
CA GLY A 52 -2.08 3.02 -12.02
C GLY A 52 -2.06 1.61 -12.64
N LYS A 53 -1.27 1.46 -13.71
CA LYS A 53 -1.14 0.20 -14.47
C LYS A 53 -0.53 -0.93 -13.64
N PHE A 54 0.38 -0.60 -12.72
CA PHE A 54 1.02 -1.61 -11.87
C PHE A 54 0.02 -2.20 -10.86
N ALA A 55 -0.76 -1.35 -10.18
CA ALA A 55 -1.81 -1.79 -9.28
C ALA A 55 -2.85 -2.67 -10.01
N ASP A 56 -3.24 -2.30 -11.23
CA ASP A 56 -4.15 -3.10 -12.08
C ASP A 56 -3.63 -4.53 -12.32
N LYS A 57 -2.36 -4.66 -12.72
CA LYS A 57 -1.79 -5.99 -12.96
C LYS A 57 -1.75 -6.83 -11.69
N VAL A 58 -1.38 -6.22 -10.57
CA VAL A 58 -1.28 -6.92 -9.28
C VAL A 58 -2.67 -7.35 -8.82
N ILE A 59 -3.67 -6.47 -8.86
CA ILE A 59 -5.01 -6.83 -8.40
C ILE A 59 -5.63 -7.92 -9.28
N LYS A 60 -5.51 -7.82 -10.61
CA LYS A 60 -5.97 -8.87 -11.55
C LYS A 60 -5.32 -10.23 -11.25
N GLY A 61 -4.05 -10.22 -10.83
CA GLY A 61 -3.34 -11.42 -10.39
C GLY A 61 -3.90 -12.03 -9.09
N ILE A 62 -4.35 -11.17 -8.17
CA ILE A 62 -4.82 -11.59 -6.83
C ILE A 62 -6.29 -12.03 -6.84
N VAL A 63 -7.13 -11.38 -7.63
CA VAL A 63 -8.59 -11.61 -7.70
C VAL A 63 -9.00 -12.59 -8.80
N LYS A 64 -8.07 -13.42 -9.31
CA LYS A 64 -8.36 -14.47 -10.29
C LYS A 64 -9.49 -15.38 -9.79
N GLY A 65 -10.71 -15.18 -10.30
CA GLY A 65 -11.92 -15.91 -9.90
C GLY A 65 -13.02 -15.05 -9.27
N LEU A 66 -12.81 -13.76 -9.03
CA LEU A 66 -13.84 -12.83 -8.59
C LEU A 66 -14.26 -11.94 -9.78
N PRO A 67 -15.51 -12.04 -10.28
CA PRO A 67 -15.97 -11.21 -11.38
C PRO A 67 -16.15 -9.76 -10.90
N LEU A 68 -15.18 -8.90 -11.20
CA LEU A 68 -15.18 -7.47 -10.87
C LEU A 68 -15.28 -6.63 -12.15
N LYS A 69 -15.98 -5.49 -12.09
CA LYS A 69 -16.03 -4.51 -13.19
C LYS A 69 -14.90 -3.49 -13.00
N ILE A 70 -13.71 -3.81 -13.51
CA ILE A 70 -12.50 -3.01 -13.30
C ILE A 70 -12.34 -1.93 -14.39
N LYS A 71 -12.20 -0.67 -13.97
CA LYS A 71 -11.76 0.46 -14.81
C LYS A 71 -10.41 0.97 -14.32
N ILE A 72 -9.53 1.36 -15.24
CA ILE A 72 -8.18 1.83 -14.91
C ILE A 72 -8.11 3.33 -15.17
N LYS A 73 -7.49 4.07 -14.25
CA LYS A 73 -7.12 5.48 -14.41
C LYS A 73 -5.62 5.62 -14.22
N GLU A 74 -4.99 6.51 -15.00
CA GLU A 74 -3.56 6.75 -14.88
C GLU A 74 -3.21 7.40 -13.55
N ASP A 75 -2.02 7.08 -13.06
CA ASP A 75 -1.48 7.59 -11.81
C ASP A 75 -0.77 8.94 -12.06
N MET A 76 -1.56 10.00 -12.31
CA MET A 76 -1.02 11.35 -12.49
C MET A 76 -0.74 12.01 -11.13
N GLY A 77 0.41 11.69 -10.55
CA GLY A 77 0.98 12.41 -9.42
C GLY A 77 0.50 11.95 -8.04
N PHE A 78 0.03 10.71 -7.88
CA PHE A 78 -0.35 10.17 -6.56
C PHE A 78 0.81 10.23 -5.58
N ASN A 79 2.02 9.88 -6.02
CA ASN A 79 3.20 9.89 -5.16
C ASN A 79 3.60 11.30 -4.68
N ASP A 80 3.34 12.34 -5.47
CA ASP A 80 3.75 13.71 -5.12
C ASP A 80 2.75 14.37 -4.15
N ASP A 81 1.46 14.11 -4.34
CA ASP A 81 0.37 14.67 -3.53
C ASP A 81 -0.75 13.62 -3.32
N PRO A 82 -0.55 12.66 -2.39
CA PRO A 82 -1.55 11.61 -2.14
C PRO A 82 -2.87 12.18 -1.61
N LYS A 83 -2.81 13.20 -0.75
CA LYS A 83 -3.98 13.81 -0.11
C LYS A 83 -4.84 14.56 -1.13
N GLY A 84 -4.25 15.51 -1.86
CA GLY A 84 -4.99 16.25 -2.87
C GLY A 84 -5.45 15.35 -4.03
N PHE A 85 -4.74 14.26 -4.32
CA PHE A 85 -5.23 13.26 -5.28
C PHE A 85 -6.54 12.59 -4.81
N ILE A 86 -6.62 12.19 -3.53
CA ILE A 86 -7.86 11.64 -2.95
C ILE A 86 -8.99 12.68 -2.98
N GLU A 87 -8.70 13.93 -2.62
CA GLU A 87 -9.70 15.01 -2.66
C GLU A 87 -10.26 15.25 -4.07
N ARG A 88 -9.41 15.15 -5.10
CA ARG A 88 -9.84 15.21 -6.51
C ARG A 88 -10.69 13.99 -6.88
N LEU A 89 -10.32 12.80 -6.41
CA LEU A 89 -11.06 11.55 -6.62
C LEU A 89 -12.44 11.55 -5.96
N ASN A 90 -12.62 12.22 -4.82
CA ASN A 90 -13.90 12.30 -4.12
C ASN A 90 -15.05 12.78 -5.05
N LYS A 91 -14.75 13.59 -6.06
CA LYS A 91 -15.73 14.08 -7.04
C LYS A 91 -16.27 12.99 -7.97
N GLU A 92 -15.45 11.98 -8.29
CA GLU A 92 -15.79 10.87 -9.18
C GLU A 92 -16.17 9.59 -8.39
N GLU A 93 -16.11 9.65 -7.06
CA GLU A 93 -16.21 8.50 -6.17
C GLU A 93 -17.57 7.80 -6.24
N HIS A 94 -18.65 8.53 -6.56
CA HIS A 94 -20.01 7.98 -6.58
C HIS A 94 -20.24 6.95 -7.69
N GLU A 95 -19.40 6.92 -8.71
CA GLU A 95 -19.51 5.97 -9.83
C GLU A 95 -19.01 4.56 -9.49
N TYR A 96 -18.18 4.44 -8.45
CA TYR A 96 -17.46 3.20 -8.11
C TYR A 96 -17.81 2.72 -6.72
N ASP A 97 -17.92 1.41 -6.56
CA ASP A 97 -18.18 0.77 -5.27
C ASP A 97 -16.87 0.69 -4.46
N LYS A 98 -15.73 0.56 -5.16
CA LYS A 98 -14.37 0.51 -4.60
C LYS A 98 -13.36 1.24 -5.48
N ILE A 99 -12.34 1.81 -4.85
CA ILE A 99 -11.22 2.50 -5.48
C ILE A 99 -9.92 1.93 -4.93
N ILE A 100 -9.09 1.35 -5.79
CA ILE A 100 -7.81 0.77 -5.45
C ILE A 100 -6.72 1.81 -5.69
N LEU A 101 -6.00 2.15 -4.62
CA LEU A 101 -4.91 3.13 -4.62
C LEU A 101 -3.56 2.41 -4.53
N PRO A 102 -2.51 2.88 -5.25
CA PRO A 102 -1.14 2.37 -5.13
C PRO A 102 -0.44 2.88 -3.84
N TRP A 103 -1.17 2.86 -2.73
CA TRP A 103 -0.76 3.39 -1.44
C TRP A 103 0.13 2.40 -0.68
N THR A 104 1.29 2.83 -0.18
CA THR A 104 2.27 1.99 0.55
C THR A 104 2.28 2.24 2.06
N ALA A 105 3.07 1.47 2.82
CA ALA A 105 3.32 1.72 4.24
C ALA A 105 3.90 3.13 4.49
N GLU A 106 4.81 3.58 3.64
CA GLU A 106 5.48 4.88 3.76
C GLU A 106 4.52 6.03 3.51
N HIS A 107 3.61 5.90 2.52
CA HIS A 107 2.54 6.89 2.31
C HIS A 107 1.71 7.09 3.58
N GLU A 108 1.31 5.98 4.22
CA GLU A 108 0.51 6.01 5.44
C GLU A 108 1.25 6.70 6.60
N CYS A 109 2.49 6.29 6.86
CA CYS A 109 3.28 6.81 7.97
C CYS A 109 3.66 8.28 7.77
N CYS A 110 4.04 8.67 6.56
CA CYS A 110 4.43 10.06 6.27
C CYS A 110 3.23 10.98 6.43
N LEU A 111 2.08 10.61 5.86
CA LEU A 111 0.86 11.39 6.01
C LEU A 111 0.43 11.47 7.47
N PHE A 112 0.53 10.38 8.25
CA PHE A 112 0.23 10.44 9.67
C PHE A 112 1.10 11.46 10.42
N LEU A 113 2.42 11.45 10.19
CA LEU A 113 3.32 12.41 10.81
C LEU A 113 3.02 13.85 10.37
N GLU A 114 2.71 14.05 9.10
CA GLU A 114 2.30 15.35 8.58
C GLU A 114 1.05 15.87 9.27
N GLN A 115 0.02 15.05 9.44
CA GLN A 115 -1.24 15.44 10.10
C GLN A 115 -1.06 15.64 11.61
N MET A 116 -0.21 14.84 12.27
CA MET A 116 0.10 14.99 13.70
C MET A 116 0.90 16.26 14.02
N LEU A 117 1.80 16.67 13.12
CA LEU A 117 2.67 17.83 13.29
C LEU A 117 2.12 19.10 12.62
N GLY A 118 1.10 18.94 11.77
CA GLY A 118 0.43 20.02 11.06
C GLY A 118 -0.50 20.86 11.94
N LYS A 119 -1.01 21.96 11.38
CA LYS A 119 -1.92 22.88 12.08
C LYS A 119 -3.36 22.37 12.13
N GLU A 120 -3.76 21.55 11.16
CA GLU A 120 -5.08 20.94 11.07
C GLU A 120 -4.89 19.43 10.98
N ALA A 121 -5.38 18.71 11.98
CA ALA A 121 -5.28 17.27 12.04
C ALA A 121 -6.49 16.64 11.35
N ASP A 122 -6.29 16.14 10.12
CA ASP A 122 -7.28 15.37 9.39
C ASP A 122 -6.81 13.91 9.22
N PHE A 123 -7.35 13.04 10.06
CA PHE A 123 -7.07 11.61 10.02
C PHE A 123 -8.11 10.80 9.24
N SER A 124 -9.04 11.49 8.53
CA SER A 124 -10.16 10.87 7.81
C SER A 124 -9.75 10.00 6.62
N ILE A 125 -8.48 10.03 6.22
CA ILE A 125 -7.95 9.18 5.15
C ILE A 125 -6.95 8.13 5.66
N LEU A 126 -6.69 8.08 6.98
CA LEU A 126 -5.75 7.14 7.60
C LEU A 126 -6.43 5.85 8.08
N GLY A 127 -5.62 4.88 8.44
CA GLY A 127 -6.10 3.57 8.86
C GLY A 127 -6.71 2.77 7.71
N ASN A 128 -7.13 1.56 8.04
CA ASN A 128 -7.83 0.64 7.15
C ASN A 128 -9.35 0.75 7.22
N THR A 129 -9.87 1.55 8.16
CA THR A 129 -11.28 1.61 8.55
C THR A 129 -12.11 2.60 7.76
N ILE A 130 -11.49 3.50 6.99
CA ILE A 130 -12.23 4.65 6.49
C ILE A 130 -12.97 4.29 5.20
N ARG A 131 -14.27 4.06 5.36
CA ARG A 131 -15.32 3.85 4.34
C ARG A 131 -15.28 2.57 3.54
N GLN A 132 -14.32 1.66 3.74
CA GLN A 132 -14.04 0.48 2.89
C GLN A 132 -13.96 0.79 1.37
N LYS A 133 -14.10 2.05 0.96
CA LYS A 133 -14.26 2.45 -0.43
C LYS A 133 -12.89 2.56 -1.07
N TYR A 134 -11.92 3.12 -0.34
CA TYR A 134 -10.53 3.13 -0.72
C TYR A 134 -9.79 1.89 -0.21
N ILE A 135 -9.15 1.17 -1.13
CA ILE A 135 -8.33 0.01 -0.85
C ILE A 135 -6.87 0.41 -1.10
N LYS A 136 -6.11 0.55 -0.02
CA LYS A 136 -4.68 0.91 -0.04
C LYS A 136 -3.83 -0.32 -0.38
N LEU A 137 -3.73 -0.65 -1.67
CA LEU A 137 -3.30 -1.96 -2.16
C LEU A 137 -1.95 -2.42 -1.60
N PHE A 138 -0.98 -1.51 -1.53
CA PHE A 138 0.39 -1.81 -1.16
C PHE A 138 0.73 -1.40 0.28
N ARG A 139 -0.26 -1.02 1.10
CA ARG A 139 -0.08 -0.69 2.52
C ARG A 139 0.68 -1.76 3.31
N PRO A 140 0.50 -3.08 3.08
CA PRO A 140 1.25 -4.09 3.83
C PRO A 140 2.72 -4.23 3.39
N LEU A 141 3.21 -3.40 2.48
CA LEU A 141 4.55 -3.47 1.89
C LEU A 141 5.29 -2.15 2.08
N GLN A 142 6.59 -2.25 2.28
CA GLN A 142 7.50 -1.13 2.17
C GLN A 142 7.80 -0.80 0.69
N GLU A 143 8.13 0.46 0.39
CA GLU A 143 8.50 0.90 -0.96
C GLU A 143 9.69 0.12 -1.53
N GLN A 144 10.66 -0.25 -0.69
CA GLN A 144 11.79 -1.08 -1.11
C GLN A 144 11.34 -2.49 -1.54
N GLU A 145 10.44 -3.12 -0.79
CA GLU A 145 9.88 -4.43 -1.16
C GLU A 145 9.08 -4.31 -2.46
N LEU A 146 8.32 -3.22 -2.61
CA LEU A 146 7.49 -2.98 -3.78
C LEU A 146 8.31 -2.74 -5.05
N GLU A 147 9.44 -2.02 -4.94
CA GLU A 147 10.36 -1.82 -6.05
C GLU A 147 10.98 -3.14 -6.53
N ILE A 148 11.48 -3.95 -5.60
CA ILE A 148 12.03 -5.27 -5.90
C ILE A 148 10.96 -6.16 -6.57
N PHE A 149 9.73 -6.11 -6.04
CA PHE A 149 8.59 -6.83 -6.60
C PHE A 149 8.22 -6.35 -8.02
N ALA A 150 8.19 -5.04 -8.25
CA ALA A 150 7.92 -4.44 -9.55
C ALA A 150 8.98 -4.85 -10.58
N ALA A 151 10.26 -4.73 -10.22
CA ALA A 151 11.38 -5.16 -11.05
C ALA A 151 11.29 -6.66 -11.40
N ALA A 152 10.96 -7.51 -10.42
CA ALA A 152 10.78 -8.94 -10.66
C ALA A 152 9.62 -9.24 -11.63
N LYS A 153 8.55 -8.43 -11.60
CA LYS A 153 7.39 -8.54 -12.50
C LYS A 153 7.58 -7.82 -13.84
N GLY A 154 8.69 -7.13 -14.04
CA GLY A 154 9.00 -6.36 -15.26
C GLY A 154 8.27 -5.02 -15.34
N PHE A 155 8.05 -4.34 -14.21
CA PHE A 155 7.46 -3.00 -14.14
C PHE A 155 8.46 -2.00 -13.59
N SER A 156 8.35 -0.76 -14.07
CA SER A 156 8.91 0.38 -13.38
C SER A 156 8.00 0.73 -12.19
N PHE A 157 8.61 0.90 -11.03
CA PHE A 157 7.99 1.51 -9.87
C PHE A 157 8.77 2.78 -9.54
N GLN A 158 8.08 3.90 -9.45
CA GLN A 158 8.68 5.16 -9.02
C GLN A 158 8.47 5.29 -7.52
N ARG A 159 9.57 5.37 -6.77
CA ARG A 159 9.52 5.67 -5.33
C ARG A 159 9.03 7.08 -5.09
N ARG A 160 8.46 7.32 -3.91
CA ARG A 160 8.10 8.67 -3.49
C ARG A 160 9.36 9.51 -3.30
N LYS A 161 9.26 10.81 -3.57
CA LYS A 161 10.38 11.73 -3.29
C LYS A 161 10.58 11.80 -1.78
N LYS A 162 11.83 11.71 -1.33
CA LYS A 162 12.14 11.86 0.10
C LYS A 162 11.78 13.26 0.57
N ASP A 163 10.95 13.32 1.59
CA ASP A 163 10.58 14.53 2.33
C ASP A 163 11.14 14.47 3.77
N ILE A 164 10.81 15.50 4.56
CA ILE A 164 11.22 15.61 5.97
C ILE A 164 10.73 14.40 6.77
N TYR A 165 9.47 13.97 6.56
CA TYR A 165 8.84 12.87 7.30
C TYR A 165 9.49 11.52 6.98
N THR A 166 9.87 11.31 5.72
CA THR A 166 10.61 10.13 5.27
C THR A 166 11.95 10.03 5.99
N ASN A 167 12.66 11.15 6.17
CA ASN A 167 13.93 11.18 6.90
C ASN A 167 13.76 10.90 8.39
N ILE A 168 12.68 11.40 9.00
CA ILE A 168 12.33 11.08 10.40
C ILE A 168 12.10 9.58 10.54
N LEU A 169 11.26 8.99 9.68
CA LEU A 169 10.97 7.56 9.70
C LEU A 169 12.22 6.70 9.43
N ASP A 170 13.06 7.10 8.48
CA ASP A 170 14.34 6.42 8.21
C ASP A 170 15.25 6.44 9.46
N THR A 171 15.28 7.56 10.19
CA THR A 171 16.06 7.69 11.42
C THR A 171 15.49 6.82 12.55
N MET A 172 14.16 6.77 12.68
CA MET A 172 13.48 5.92 13.65
C MET A 172 13.75 4.45 13.38
N ASP A 173 13.55 3.98 12.14
CA ASP A 173 13.76 2.58 11.76
C ASP A 173 15.22 2.13 11.92
N ARG A 174 16.19 3.04 11.71
CA ARG A 174 17.61 2.73 11.98
C ARG A 174 17.92 2.56 13.46
N LYS A 175 17.30 3.36 14.32
CA LYS A 175 17.52 3.28 15.78
C LYS A 175 16.71 2.17 16.43
N TYR A 176 15.50 1.95 15.94
CA TYR A 176 14.52 1.02 16.46
C TYR A 176 13.89 0.27 15.29
N PRO A 177 14.38 -0.95 14.98
CA PRO A 177 13.80 -1.78 13.93
C PRO A 177 12.29 -1.95 14.11
N GLU A 178 11.55 -2.04 13.01
CA GLU A 178 10.10 -2.21 12.99
C GLU A 178 9.27 -1.00 13.50
N SER A 179 9.88 0.18 13.65
CA SER A 179 9.14 1.39 14.07
C SER A 179 7.99 1.72 13.13
N ARG A 180 8.21 1.67 11.81
CA ARG A 180 7.12 1.86 10.82
C ARG A 180 5.97 0.88 11.00
N PHE A 181 6.27 -0.40 11.26
CA PHE A 181 5.23 -1.41 11.44
C PHE A 181 4.43 -1.16 12.72
N SER A 182 5.12 -0.80 13.80
CA SER A 182 4.48 -0.42 15.06
C SER A 182 3.61 0.83 14.88
N LEU A 183 4.10 1.82 14.13
CA LEU A 183 3.36 3.04 13.81
C LEU A 183 2.09 2.76 13.00
N LEU A 184 2.16 1.89 11.99
CA LEU A 184 0.98 1.49 11.21
C LEU A 184 -0.13 0.90 12.09
N LYS A 185 0.22 0.09 13.10
CA LYS A 185 -0.75 -0.44 14.05
C LYS A 185 -1.38 0.67 14.88
N SER A 186 -0.56 1.58 15.42
CA SER A 186 -1.05 2.74 16.17
C SER A 186 -1.98 3.62 15.33
N ILE A 187 -1.70 3.78 14.03
CA ILE A 187 -2.56 4.50 13.10
C ILE A 187 -3.91 3.79 12.95
N ASP A 188 -3.92 2.47 12.81
CA ASP A 188 -5.16 1.68 12.73
C ASP A 188 -5.98 1.78 14.03
N ASP A 189 -5.34 1.68 15.20
CA ASP A 189 -6.00 1.82 16.50
C ASP A 189 -6.59 3.22 16.70
N LEU A 190 -5.84 4.26 16.31
CA LEU A 190 -6.32 5.64 16.35
C LEU A 190 -7.51 5.85 15.41
N ALA A 191 -7.44 5.34 14.18
CA ALA A 191 -8.54 5.45 13.21
C ALA A 191 -9.82 4.80 13.75
N VAL A 192 -9.71 3.63 14.40
CA VAL A 192 -10.85 2.98 15.06
C VAL A 192 -11.39 3.81 16.22
N ALA A 193 -10.52 4.43 17.02
CA ALA A 193 -10.93 5.27 18.15
C ALA A 193 -11.65 6.56 17.70
N LEU A 194 -11.25 7.13 16.57
CA LEU A 194 -11.87 8.32 15.99
C LEU A 194 -13.23 8.02 15.34
N ASP A 195 -13.39 6.85 14.71
CA ASP A 195 -14.65 6.43 14.08
C ASP A 195 -15.77 6.09 15.09
N LYS A 196 -15.39 5.80 16.34
CA LYS A 196 -16.34 5.54 17.45
C LYS A 196 -16.88 6.81 18.13
N ARG A 197 -16.43 8.00 17.73
CA ARG A 197 -16.91 9.29 18.26
C ARG A 197 -17.97 9.88 17.35
#